data_AF-A0A9D3A179-F1
#
_entry.id   AF-A0A9D3A179-F1
#
_cell.length_a   1.000
_cell.length_b   1.000
_cell.length_c   1.000
_cell.angle_alpha   90.00
_cell.angle_beta   90.00
_cell.angle_gamma   90.00
#
_symmetry.space_group_name_H-M   'P 1'
#
loop_
_entity.id
_entity.type
_entity.pdbx_description
1 polymer ?
#
loop_
_entity_poly.entity_id
_entity_poly.type
_entity_poly.pdbx_seq_one_letter_code
_entity_poly.pdbx_strand_id
1 'polypeptide(L)'
;MMNEAKMNELTQAEDMAYFRADLCCYSPESYTLEEKKEICNDMMATSKAVLDAMREDFGQLPPDARAKLLDMLCASGVESPQWWWDVLVGDGDPLYRELEPLS
;
A
#
# COMPACT_ATOMS: atom_id res chain seq x y z
N MET A 1 7.52 13.66 9.46
CA MET A 1 6.38 13.96 8.61
C MET A 1 6.80 13.63 7.19
N MET A 2 6.06 12.75 6.53
CA MET A 2 6.31 12.40 5.13
C MET A 2 6.27 13.68 4.29
N ASN A 3 7.28 13.91 3.46
CA ASN A 3 7.30 15.05 2.55
C ASN A 3 6.71 14.65 1.19
N GLU A 4 6.30 15.67 0.42
CA GLU A 4 5.67 15.48 -0.88
C GLU A 4 6.56 14.68 -1.85
N ALA A 5 7.89 14.88 -1.80
CA ALA A 5 8.83 14.13 -2.63
C ALA A 5 8.81 12.63 -2.34
N LYS A 6 8.88 12.22 -1.06
CA LYS A 6 8.84 10.81 -0.64
C LYS A 6 7.50 10.17 -1.03
N MET A 7 6.39 10.89 -0.86
CA MET A 7 5.08 10.38 -1.28
C MET A 7 5.01 10.19 -2.80
N ASN A 8 5.48 11.17 -3.57
CA ASN A 8 5.50 11.08 -5.03
C ASN A 8 6.36 9.92 -5.53
N GLU A 9 7.51 9.68 -4.91
CA GLU A 9 8.39 8.54 -5.25
C GLU A 9 7.69 7.20 -4.98
N LEU A 10 7.03 7.05 -3.82
CA LEU A 10 6.31 5.83 -3.47
C LEU A 10 5.12 5.58 -4.41
N THR A 11 4.32 6.61 -4.70
CA THR A 11 3.20 6.50 -5.64
C THR A 11 3.68 6.17 -7.05
N GLN A 12 4.75 6.81 -7.54
CA GLN A 12 5.30 6.49 -8.86
C GLN A 12 5.81 5.05 -8.95
N ALA A 13 6.45 4.55 -7.89
CA ALA A 13 6.91 3.16 -7.84
C ALA A 13 5.72 2.18 -7.90
N GLU A 14 4.66 2.44 -7.14
CA GLU A 14 3.43 1.65 -7.16
C GLU A 14 2.74 1.69 -8.53
N ASP A 15 2.52 2.89 -9.08
CA ASP A 15 1.90 3.07 -10.41
C ASP A 15 2.67 2.30 -11.49
N MET A 16 4.00 2.33 -11.45
CA MET A 16 4.85 1.59 -12.39
C MET A 16 4.74 0.07 -12.21
N ALA A 17 4.61 -0.43 -10.99
CA ALA A 17 4.42 -1.86 -10.73
C ALA A 17 3.07 -2.35 -11.27
N TYR A 18 1.99 -1.62 -11.01
CA TYR A 18 0.66 -1.91 -11.55
C TYR A 18 0.62 -1.80 -13.08
N PHE A 19 1.29 -0.81 -13.67
CA PHE A 19 1.41 -0.69 -15.12
C PHE A 19 2.12 -1.90 -15.76
N ARG A 20 3.18 -2.41 -15.12
CA ARG A 20 3.85 -3.63 -15.58
C ARG A 20 2.93 -4.85 -15.48
N ALA A 21 2.10 -4.92 -14.45
CA ALA A 21 1.09 -5.97 -14.30
C ALA A 21 0.03 -5.91 -15.40
N ASP A 22 -0.45 -4.72 -15.75
CA ASP A 22 -1.41 -4.53 -16.85
C ASP A 22 -0.82 -4.97 -18.20
N LEU A 23 0.44 -4.62 -18.47
CA LEU A 23 1.19 -5.09 -19.65
C LEU A 23 1.30 -6.63 -19.69
N CYS A 24 1.61 -7.24 -18.54
CA CYS A 24 1.66 -8.70 -18.42
C CYS A 24 0.29 -9.36 -18.63
N CYS A 25 -0.79 -8.75 -18.13
CA CYS A 25 -2.15 -9.24 -18.36
C CYS A 25 -2.56 -9.13 -19.84
N TYR A 26 -2.09 -8.10 -20.55
CA TYR A 26 -2.37 -7.89 -21.96
C TYR A 26 -1.67 -8.91 -22.87
N SER A 27 -0.42 -9.27 -22.59
CA SER A 27 0.34 -10.27 -23.35
C SER A 27 1.10 -11.22 -22.41
N PRO A 28 0.39 -12.16 -21.76
CA PRO A 28 1.01 -13.04 -20.76
C PRO A 28 2.05 -13.98 -21.38
N GLU A 29 1.94 -14.34 -22.65
CA GLU A 29 2.93 -15.14 -23.38
C GLU A 29 4.29 -14.44 -23.57
N SER A 30 4.34 -13.11 -23.44
CA SER A 30 5.58 -12.34 -23.53
C SER A 30 6.44 -12.39 -22.27
N TYR A 31 5.93 -13.00 -21.19
CA TYR A 31 6.59 -13.06 -19.88
C TYR A 31 6.76 -14.50 -19.42
N THR A 32 7.94 -14.81 -18.92
CA THR A 32 8.23 -16.06 -18.21
C THR A 32 7.48 -16.13 -16.88
N LEU A 33 7.43 -17.32 -16.28
CA LEU A 33 6.84 -17.48 -14.94
C LEU A 33 7.62 -16.69 -13.88
N GLU A 34 8.93 -16.57 -14.02
CA GLU A 34 9.75 -15.80 -13.08
C GLU A 34 9.46 -14.30 -13.20
N GLU A 35 9.40 -13.76 -14.42
CA GLU A 35 9.05 -12.35 -14.61
C GLU A 35 7.64 -12.02 -14.11
N LYS A 36 6.68 -12.94 -14.28
CA LYS A 36 5.32 -12.79 -13.71
C LYS A 36 5.35 -12.74 -12.20
N LYS A 37 6.12 -13.62 -11.57
CA LYS A 37 6.30 -13.67 -10.12
C LYS A 37 6.94 -12.38 -9.61
N GLU A 38 7.99 -11.89 -10.29
CA GLU A 38 8.64 -10.62 -9.97
C GLU A 38 7.66 -9.44 -10.07
N ILE A 39 6.83 -9.39 -11.12
CA ILE A 39 5.80 -8.35 -11.27
C ILE A 39 4.81 -8.38 -10.10
N CYS A 40 4.33 -9.56 -9.70
CA CYS A 40 3.46 -9.67 -8.53
C CYS A 40 4.16 -9.21 -7.24
N ASN A 41 5.42 -9.61 -7.06
CA ASN A 41 6.22 -9.22 -5.90
C ASN A 41 6.48 -7.71 -5.85
N ASP A 42 6.73 -7.08 -7.00
CA ASP A 42 6.91 -5.65 -7.12
C ASP A 42 5.62 -4.91 -6.70
N MET A 43 4.45 -5.34 -7.19
CA MET A 43 3.16 -4.74 -6.78
C MET A 43 2.96 -4.81 -5.27
N MET A 44 3.16 -6.00 -4.69
CA MET A 44 2.99 -6.21 -3.25
C MET A 44 3.96 -5.37 -2.43
N ALA A 45 5.23 -5.31 -2.84
CA ALA A 45 6.26 -4.54 -2.17
C ALA A 45 5.99 -3.03 -2.23
N THR A 46 5.56 -2.51 -3.39
CA THR A 46 5.28 -1.08 -3.54
C THR A 46 4.04 -0.66 -2.78
N SER A 47 2.96 -1.44 -2.81
CA SER A 47 1.75 -1.15 -2.02
C SER A 47 2.04 -1.21 -0.52
N LYS A 48 2.81 -2.20 -0.07
CA LYS A 48 3.27 -2.28 1.33
C LYS A 48 4.06 -1.05 1.74
N ALA A 49 4.98 -0.57 0.88
CA ALA A 49 5.78 0.61 1.17
C ALA A 49 4.93 1.89 1.30
N VAL A 50 3.86 2.04 0.50
CA VAL A 50 2.90 3.14 0.63
C VAL A 50 2.17 3.06 1.97
N LEU A 51 1.62 1.89 2.32
CA LEU A 51 0.89 1.70 3.58
C LEU A 51 1.79 1.91 4.81
N ASP A 52 3.03 1.43 4.76
CA ASP A 52 4.02 1.63 5.82
C ASP A 52 4.36 3.10 6.01
N ALA A 53 4.51 3.85 4.93
CA ALA A 53 4.75 5.29 5.00
C ALA A 53 3.54 6.05 5.56
N MET A 54 2.31 5.67 5.20
CA MET A 54 1.09 6.22 5.77
C MET A 54 0.98 5.93 7.28
N ARG A 55 1.27 4.69 7.71
CA ARG A 55 1.28 4.28 9.12
C ARG A 55 2.35 5.04 9.90
N GLU A 56 3.55 5.19 9.35
CA GLU A 56 4.64 5.95 9.96
C GLU A 56 4.25 7.41 10.19
N ASP A 57 3.69 8.07 9.16
CA ASP A 57 3.27 9.47 9.26
C ASP A 57 2.13 9.66 10.27
N PHE A 58 1.14 8.76 10.25
CA PHE A 58 0.07 8.73 11.24
C PHE A 58 0.62 8.56 12.66
N GLY A 59 1.59 7.67 12.85
CA GLY A 59 2.24 7.40 14.15
C GLY A 59 2.96 8.60 14.76
N GLN A 60 3.40 9.56 13.93
CA GLN A 60 4.09 10.78 14.39
C GLN A 60 3.15 11.88 14.89
N LEU A 61 1.84 11.75 14.66
CA LEU A 61 0.85 12.71 15.13
C LEU A 61 0.61 12.58 16.65
N PRO A 62 0.29 13.68 17.35
CA PRO A 62 -0.16 13.64 18.74
C PRO A 62 -1.39 12.72 18.92
N PRO A 63 -1.56 12.07 20.10
CA PRO A 63 -2.68 11.16 20.36
C PRO A 63 -4.06 11.71 19.97
N ASP A 64 -4.36 12.95 20.36
CA ASP A 64 -5.65 13.59 20.06
C ASP A 64 -5.85 13.83 18.54
N ALA A 65 -4.76 14.17 17.84
CA ALA A 65 -4.79 14.37 16.39
C ALA A 65 -4.99 13.04 15.64
N ARG A 66 -4.37 11.95 16.11
CA ARG A 66 -4.57 10.60 15.58
C ARG A 66 -6.02 10.14 15.72
N ALA A 67 -6.59 10.28 16.92
CA ALA A 67 -7.98 9.92 17.17
C ALA A 67 -8.93 10.68 16.26
N LYS A 68 -8.76 12.01 16.17
CA LYS A 68 -9.59 12.85 15.30
C LYS A 68 -9.45 12.52 13.82
N LEU A 69 -8.23 12.29 13.34
CA LEU A 69 -7.98 11.93 11.93
C LEU A 69 -8.60 10.56 11.61
N LEU A 70 -8.43 9.59 12.49
CA LEU A 70 -9.03 8.28 12.32
C LEU A 70 -10.56 8.34 12.30
N ASP A 71 -11.19 9.10 13.19
CA ASP A 71 -12.64 9.31 13.17
C ASP A 71 -13.12 9.90 11.84
N MET A 72 -12.38 10.88 11.31
CA MET A 72 -12.66 11.48 10.00
C MET A 72 -12.52 10.46 8.86
N LEU A 73 -11.49 9.61 8.88
CA LEU A 73 -11.27 8.56 7.88
C LEU A 73 -12.37 7.49 7.93
N CYS A 74 -12.74 7.02 9.13
CA CYS A 74 -13.84 6.09 9.35
C CYS A 74 -15.19 6.66 8.86
N ALA A 75 -15.40 7.96 8.99
CA ALA A 75 -16.60 8.65 8.51
C ALA A 75 -16.58 8.98 7.01
N SER A 76 -15.42 8.90 6.34
CA SER A 76 -15.27 9.29 4.93
C SER A 76 -15.97 8.35 3.95
N GLY A 77 -16.14 7.07 4.32
CA GLY A 77 -16.71 6.04 3.47
C GLY A 77 -15.83 5.61 2.29
N VAL A 78 -14.59 6.11 2.19
CA VAL A 78 -13.62 5.68 1.16
C VAL A 78 -13.23 4.22 1.37
N GLU A 79 -12.99 3.86 2.64
CA GLU A 79 -12.71 2.49 3.08
C GLU A 79 -13.48 2.19 4.37
N SER A 80 -13.57 0.91 4.71
CA SER A 80 -14.25 0.50 5.95
C SER A 80 -13.51 1.00 7.21
N PRO A 81 -14.20 1.27 8.32
CA PRO A 81 -13.55 1.62 9.58
C PRO A 81 -12.53 0.57 10.06
N GLN A 82 -12.81 -0.71 9.80
CA GLN A 82 -11.89 -1.80 10.13
C GLN A 82 -10.61 -1.72 9.29
N TRP A 83 -10.73 -1.43 7.99
CA TRP A 83 -9.58 -1.27 7.12
C TRP A 83 -8.67 -0.13 7.60
N TRP A 84 -9.23 1.04 7.93
CA TRP A 84 -8.45 2.15 8.47
C TRP A 84 -7.74 1.80 9.79
N TRP A 85 -8.42 1.03 10.65
CA TRP A 85 -7.83 0.54 11.88
C TRP A 85 -6.66 -0.42 11.61
N ASP A 86 -6.83 -1.39 10.72
CA ASP A 86 -5.81 -2.39 10.40
C ASP A 86 -4.59 -1.76 9.75
N VAL A 87 -4.77 -0.77 8.86
CA VAL A 87 -3.68 -0.06 8.19
C VAL A 87 -2.94 0.86 9.14
N LEU A 88 -3.63 1.70 9.91
CA LEU A 88 -3.00 2.81 10.65
C LEU A 88 -2.63 2.47 12.10
N VAL A 89 -3.30 1.49 12.71
CA VAL A 89 -3.17 1.20 14.15
C VAL A 89 -2.86 -0.26 14.45
N GLY A 90 -3.51 -1.20 13.75
CA GLY A 90 -3.30 -2.63 13.93
C GLY A 90 -1.94 -3.10 13.39
N ASP A 91 -1.66 -4.40 13.55
CA ASP A 91 -0.43 -4.99 13.01
C ASP A 91 -0.47 -5.10 11.47
N GLY A 92 -1.63 -4.87 10.85
CA GLY A 92 -1.82 -4.95 9.40
C GLY A 92 -2.38 -6.27 8.89
N ASP A 93 -2.62 -7.28 9.72
CA ASP A 93 -3.26 -8.55 9.30
C ASP A 93 -4.79 -8.35 9.17
N PRO A 94 -5.46 -8.75 8.08
CA PRO A 94 -5.01 -9.59 6.96
C PRO A 94 -4.34 -8.86 5.78
N LEU A 95 -4.47 -7.53 5.69
CA LEU A 95 -4.01 -6.75 4.52
C LEU A 95 -2.54 -6.98 4.18
N TYR A 96 -1.67 -7.01 5.18
CA TYR A 96 -0.23 -7.21 5.01
C TYR A 96 0.14 -8.64 4.63
N ARG A 97 -0.70 -9.63 4.96
CA ARG A 97 -0.49 -11.03 4.54
C ARG A 97 -0.68 -11.18 3.03
N GLU A 98 -1.60 -10.42 2.46
CA GLU A 98 -1.83 -10.40 1.01
C GLU A 98 -0.69 -9.70 0.24
N LEU A 99 0.18 -8.98 0.95
CA LEU A 99 1.34 -8.26 0.40
C LEU A 99 2.67 -8.98 0.68
N GLU A 100 2.65 -10.24 1.09
CA GLU A 100 3.88 -11.02 1.27
C GLU A 100 4.39 -11.56 -0.08
N PRO A 101 5.70 -11.46 -0.37
CA PRO A 101 6.27 -11.94 -1.63
C PRO A 101 5.97 -13.42 -1.88
N LEU A 102 5.68 -13.75 -3.14
CA LEU A 102 5.59 -15.12 -3.62
C LEU A 102 6.97 -15.79 -3.51
N SER A 103 7.01 -16.96 -2.87
CA SER A 103 8.20 -17.80 -2.68
C SER A 103 8.66 -18.49 -3.95
#